data_AF-A0ABD0UFC9-F1
#
_entry.id   AF-A0ABD0UFC9-F1
#
_cell.length_a   1.000
_cell.length_b   1.000
_cell.length_c   1.000
_cell.angle_alpha   90.00
_cell.angle_beta   90.00
_cell.angle_gamma   90.00
#
_symmetry.space_group_name_H-M   'P 1'
#
loop_
_entity.id
_entity.type
_entity.pdbx_description
1 polymer ?
#
loop_
_entity_poly.entity_id
_entity_poly.type
_entity_poly.pdbx_seq_one_letter_code
_entity_poly.pdbx_strand_id
1 'polypeptide(L)'
;MSTQAFWKQLNLAVLNLFASFYSLPSKKKNLVVDVELALQYASQFGKIRTMECLVVEGQATGFLNPLISAAKQGCMPVIQWFVNHGCQNVHLVVALAVAASNNQVDITTYLLHHIPLPFLTSKRNKIIKITYSLGGASLQGVSLLLQLNFLGDSVATYVVADKIARSDEDNVAYKLKVFLQEQWSEAAFLEGMMAGKNH
;
A
#
# COMPACT_ATOMS: atom_id res chain seq x y z
N MET A 1 10.29 10.91 -31.08
CA MET A 1 10.04 12.25 -30.51
C MET A 1 11.32 12.72 -29.85
N SER A 2 11.75 13.97 -30.03
CA SER A 2 12.87 14.49 -29.26
C SER A 2 12.49 14.54 -27.78
N THR A 3 13.43 14.22 -26.89
CA THR A 3 13.27 14.31 -25.42
C THR A 3 12.67 15.66 -25.01
N GLN A 4 13.10 16.74 -25.67
CA GLN A 4 12.56 18.09 -25.46
C GLN A 4 11.07 18.24 -25.80
N ALA A 5 10.56 17.55 -26.83
CA ALA A 5 9.14 17.54 -27.17
C ALA A 5 8.32 16.73 -26.15
N PHE A 6 8.89 15.63 -25.64
CA PHE A 6 8.27 14.84 -24.58
C PHE A 6 8.17 15.62 -23.27
N TRP A 7 9.26 16.25 -22.82
CA TRP A 7 9.25 17.09 -21.61
C TRP A 7 8.26 18.25 -21.72
N LYS A 8 8.13 18.85 -22.91
CA LYS A 8 7.14 19.91 -23.16
C LYS A 8 5.71 19.38 -23.09
N GLN A 9 5.45 18.19 -23.61
CA GLN A 9 4.13 17.54 -23.58
C GLN A 9 3.78 17.03 -22.18
N LEU A 10 4.75 16.49 -21.44
CA LEU A 10 4.61 16.09 -20.04
C LEU A 10 4.34 17.31 -19.16
N ASN A 11 5.08 18.41 -19.35
CA ASN A 11 4.84 19.66 -18.65
C ASN A 11 3.42 20.18 -18.94
N LEU A 12 2.95 20.12 -20.19
CA LEU A 12 1.55 20.45 -20.55
C LEU A 12 0.53 19.53 -19.88
N ALA A 13 0.76 18.21 -19.85
CA ALA A 13 -0.16 17.25 -19.25
C ALA A 13 -0.23 17.39 -17.72
N VAL A 14 0.93 17.55 -17.06
CA VAL A 14 1.03 17.80 -15.62
C VAL A 14 0.41 19.16 -15.30
N LEU A 15 0.72 20.22 -16.03
CA LEU A 15 0.10 21.54 -15.85
C LEU A 15 -1.42 21.51 -16.06
N ASN A 16 -1.92 20.74 -17.03
CA ASN A 16 -3.37 20.59 -17.24
C ASN A 16 -4.04 19.83 -16.10
N LEU A 17 -3.38 18.80 -15.55
CA LEU A 17 -3.83 18.10 -14.34
C LEU A 17 -3.86 19.06 -13.14
N PHE A 18 -2.79 19.83 -12.91
CA PHE A 18 -2.72 20.85 -11.85
C PHE A 18 -3.77 21.95 -12.02
N ALA A 19 -3.97 22.47 -13.24
CA ALA A 19 -4.96 23.50 -13.53
C ALA A 19 -6.40 23.00 -13.35
N SER A 20 -6.68 21.75 -13.70
CA SER A 20 -8.00 21.14 -13.52
C SER A 20 -8.38 20.91 -12.06
N PHE A 21 -7.40 20.66 -11.19
CA PHE A 21 -7.64 20.40 -9.76
C PHE A 21 -7.62 21.67 -8.89
N TYR A 22 -6.88 22.72 -9.28
CA TYR A 22 -6.68 23.91 -8.44
C TYR A 22 -7.33 25.20 -8.97
N SER A 23 -8.06 25.18 -10.09
CA SER A 23 -8.69 26.36 -10.71
C SER A 23 -7.73 27.56 -10.86
N LEU A 24 -6.44 27.28 -11.06
CA LEU A 24 -5.42 28.32 -11.17
C LEU A 24 -5.38 28.88 -12.61
N PRO A 25 -5.36 30.21 -12.79
CA PRO A 25 -5.26 30.81 -14.11
C PRO A 25 -3.91 30.45 -14.74
N SER A 26 -3.97 29.80 -15.91
CA SER A 26 -2.83 29.33 -16.70
C SER A 26 -1.99 30.48 -17.24
N LYS A 27 -1.16 31.09 -16.39
CA LYS A 27 -0.04 31.94 -16.83
C LYS A 27 1.20 31.06 -16.93
N LYS A 28 1.74 30.94 -18.16
CA LYS A 28 3.09 30.41 -18.45
C LYS A 28 4.14 31.13 -17.59
N LYS A 29 4.40 30.63 -16.40
CA LYS A 29 5.68 30.79 -15.73
C LYS A 29 6.45 29.49 -15.97
N ASN A 30 7.77 29.58 -16.13
CA ASN A 30 8.66 28.42 -16.15
C ASN A 30 8.49 27.63 -14.84
N LEU A 31 7.46 26.79 -14.77
CA LEU A 31 7.30 25.85 -13.68
C LEU A 31 8.36 24.77 -13.90
N VAL A 32 9.34 24.77 -13.00
CA VAL A 32 10.19 23.62 -12.78
C VAL A 32 9.25 22.48 -12.41
N VAL A 33 9.19 21.45 -13.27
CA VAL A 33 8.38 20.28 -13.00
C VAL A 33 9.01 19.57 -11.82
N ASP A 34 8.28 19.49 -10.71
CA ASP A 34 8.65 18.61 -9.60
C ASP A 34 8.50 17.16 -10.09
N VAL A 35 9.63 16.52 -10.37
CA VAL A 35 9.71 15.18 -10.96
C VAL A 35 9.09 14.14 -10.01
N GLU A 36 9.29 14.28 -8.71
CA GLU A 36 8.76 13.35 -7.71
C GLU A 36 7.24 13.46 -7.61
N LEU A 37 6.73 14.69 -7.63
CA LEU A 37 5.29 14.94 -7.64
C LEU A 37 4.65 14.48 -8.96
N ALA A 38 5.33 14.68 -10.09
CA ALA A 38 4.87 14.17 -11.38
C ALA A 38 4.82 12.63 -11.38
N LEU A 39 5.79 11.95 -10.76
CA LEU A 39 5.80 10.49 -10.65
C LEU A 39 4.65 9.98 -9.79
N GLN A 40 4.32 10.70 -8.72
CA GLN A 40 3.17 10.40 -7.88
C GLN A 40 1.85 10.43 -8.67
N TYR A 41 1.61 11.50 -9.44
CA TYR A 41 0.42 11.60 -10.28
C TYR A 41 0.40 10.57 -11.41
N ALA A 42 1.54 10.34 -12.07
CA ALA A 42 1.64 9.31 -13.10
C ALA A 42 1.28 7.93 -12.55
N SER A 43 1.73 7.62 -11.34
CA SER A 43 1.42 6.37 -10.63
C SER A 43 -0.05 6.29 -10.21
N GLN A 44 -0.63 7.39 -9.72
CA GLN A 44 -2.03 7.47 -9.36
C GLN A 44 -2.97 7.17 -10.54
N PHE A 45 -2.61 7.63 -11.75
CA PHE A 45 -3.42 7.47 -12.96
C PHE A 45 -2.94 6.35 -13.91
N GLY A 46 -2.06 5.46 -13.44
CA GLY A 46 -1.61 4.31 -14.23
C GLY A 46 -0.82 4.64 -15.49
N LYS A 47 -0.14 5.79 -15.54
CA LYS A 47 0.62 6.26 -16.71
C LYS A 47 2.04 5.68 -16.74
N ILE A 48 2.15 4.36 -16.94
CA ILE A 48 3.42 3.61 -16.90
C ILE A 48 4.52 4.24 -17.77
N ARG A 49 4.24 4.54 -19.04
CA ARG A 49 5.23 5.17 -19.95
C ARG A 49 5.75 6.51 -19.42
N THR A 50 4.89 7.27 -18.74
CA THR A 50 5.29 8.53 -18.11
C THR A 50 6.18 8.28 -16.90
N MET A 51 5.85 7.27 -16.09
CA MET A 51 6.69 6.87 -14.96
C MET A 51 8.08 6.43 -15.41
N GLU A 52 8.17 5.59 -16.45
CA GLU A 52 9.44 5.14 -17.02
C GLU A 52 10.32 6.32 -17.43
N CYS A 53 9.75 7.30 -18.14
CA CYS A 53 10.51 8.49 -18.51
C CYS A 53 10.94 9.34 -17.30
N LEU A 54 10.07 9.49 -16.30
CA LEU A 54 10.39 10.24 -15.08
C LEU A 54 11.51 9.58 -14.27
N VAL A 55 11.58 8.25 -14.25
CA VAL A 55 12.64 7.51 -13.56
C VAL A 55 13.94 7.51 -14.36
N VAL A 56 13.89 7.28 -15.67
CA VAL A 56 15.09 7.19 -16.52
C VAL A 56 15.68 8.56 -16.83
N GLU A 57 14.86 9.50 -17.30
CA GLU A 57 15.33 10.83 -17.73
C GLU A 57 15.25 11.86 -16.59
N GLY A 58 14.18 11.78 -15.79
CA GLY A 58 13.95 12.71 -14.67
C GLY A 58 14.73 12.38 -13.41
N GLN A 59 15.38 11.21 -13.35
CA GLN A 59 16.13 10.72 -12.19
C GLN A 59 15.30 10.69 -10.90
N ALA A 60 14.00 10.39 -11.01
CA ALA A 60 13.13 10.25 -9.84
C ALA A 60 13.61 9.10 -8.94
N THR A 61 13.67 9.35 -7.62
CA THR A 61 14.14 8.39 -6.61
C THR A 61 13.11 8.12 -5.52
N GLY A 62 12.12 8.99 -5.35
CA GLY A 62 11.10 8.92 -4.30
C GLY A 62 9.95 7.97 -4.61
N PHE A 63 10.19 6.66 -4.56
CA PHE A 63 9.18 5.66 -4.96
C PHE A 63 8.07 5.39 -3.94
N LEU A 64 8.24 5.79 -2.67
CA LEU A 64 7.27 5.48 -1.62
C LEU A 64 5.90 6.15 -1.85
N ASN A 65 5.86 7.47 -2.07
CA ASN A 65 4.60 8.20 -2.25
C ASN A 65 3.83 7.79 -3.51
N PRO A 66 4.49 7.61 -4.67
CA PRO A 66 3.86 7.06 -5.88
C PRO A 66 3.31 5.64 -5.67
N LEU A 67 4.06 4.77 -5.01
CA LEU A 67 3.62 3.41 -4.68
C LEU A 67 2.40 3.40 -3.75
N ILE A 68 2.40 4.22 -2.70
CA ILE A 68 1.25 4.38 -1.79
C ILE A 68 0.02 4.86 -2.56
N SER A 69 0.19 5.82 -3.45
CA SER A 69 -0.90 6.37 -4.25
C SER A 69 -1.51 5.29 -5.16
N ALA A 70 -0.68 4.48 -5.81
CA ALA A 70 -1.13 3.36 -6.62
C ALA A 70 -1.85 2.26 -5.80
N ALA A 71 -1.30 1.92 -4.63
CA ALA A 71 -1.88 0.93 -3.73
C ALA A 71 -3.25 1.37 -3.22
N LYS A 72 -3.40 2.65 -2.88
CA LYS A 72 -4.68 3.24 -2.47
C LYS A 72 -5.73 3.18 -3.58
N GLN A 73 -5.33 3.46 -4.82
CA GLN A 73 -6.23 3.51 -5.98
C GLN A 73 -6.53 2.16 -6.62
N GLY A 74 -5.92 1.06 -6.17
CA GLY A 74 -6.14 -0.25 -6.80
C GLY A 74 -5.42 -0.44 -8.14
N CYS A 75 -4.36 0.32 -8.42
CA CYS A 75 -3.68 0.26 -9.72
C CYS A 75 -2.64 -0.88 -9.80
N MET A 76 -3.09 -2.12 -10.02
CA MET A 76 -2.22 -3.31 -10.12
C MET A 76 -1.04 -3.17 -11.09
N PRO A 77 -1.19 -2.62 -12.33
CA PRO A 77 -0.06 -2.50 -13.25
C PRO A 77 1.08 -1.64 -12.70
N VAL A 78 0.76 -0.60 -11.93
CA VAL A 78 1.75 0.27 -11.28
C VAL A 78 2.44 -0.44 -10.12
N ILE A 79 1.69 -1.23 -9.33
CA ILE A 79 2.28 -2.06 -8.27
C ILE A 79 3.28 -3.06 -8.86
N GLN A 80 2.89 -3.78 -9.91
CA GLN A 80 3.77 -4.71 -10.62
C GLN A 80 5.02 -4.01 -11.14
N TRP A 81 4.86 -2.82 -11.71
CA TRP A 81 5.98 -2.00 -12.18
C TRP A 81 6.97 -1.72 -11.05
N PHE A 82 6.52 -1.23 -9.88
CA PHE A 82 7.41 -0.96 -8.75
C PHE A 82 8.09 -2.22 -8.18
N VAL A 83 7.38 -3.34 -8.10
CA VAL A 83 7.95 -4.62 -7.65
C VAL A 83 9.05 -5.08 -8.60
N ASN A 84 8.82 -5.00 -9.92
CA ASN A 84 9.79 -5.41 -10.94
C ASN A 84 11.01 -4.46 -11.02
N HIS A 85 10.87 -3.21 -10.56
CA HIS A 85 11.96 -2.24 -10.49
C HIS A 85 12.71 -2.28 -9.15
N GLY A 86 12.56 -3.36 -8.37
CA GLY A 86 13.36 -3.60 -7.16
C GLY A 86 13.05 -2.64 -6.01
N CYS A 87 11.79 -2.20 -5.88
CA CYS A 87 11.39 -1.36 -4.75
C CYS A 87 11.67 -2.05 -3.41
N GLN A 88 12.12 -1.28 -2.43
CA GLN A 88 12.56 -1.81 -1.13
C GLN A 88 11.39 -2.50 -0.39
N ASN A 89 11.67 -3.62 0.28
CA ASN A 89 10.68 -4.36 1.08
C ASN A 89 9.95 -3.50 2.12
N VAL A 90 10.63 -2.50 2.69
CA VAL A 90 10.04 -1.54 3.64
C VAL A 90 8.90 -0.77 2.97
N HIS A 91 9.09 -0.31 1.73
CA HIS A 91 8.05 0.39 0.97
C HIS A 91 6.91 -0.54 0.57
N LEU A 92 7.22 -1.78 0.17
CA LEU A 92 6.21 -2.79 -0.16
C LEU A 92 5.31 -3.12 1.04
N VAL A 93 5.86 -3.17 2.26
CA VAL A 93 5.05 -3.36 3.48
C VAL A 93 4.13 -2.17 3.76
N VAL A 94 4.57 -0.93 3.50
CA VAL A 94 3.68 0.23 3.63
C VAL A 94 2.58 0.17 2.56
N ALA A 95 2.92 -0.18 1.33
CA ALA A 95 1.94 -0.36 0.26
C ALA A 95 0.93 -1.48 0.57
N LEU A 96 1.39 -2.58 1.16
CA LEU A 96 0.54 -3.69 1.63
C LEU A 96 -0.47 -3.19 2.66
N ALA A 97 -0.02 -2.45 3.68
CA ALA A 97 -0.90 -1.91 4.71
C ALA A 97 -1.93 -0.92 4.10
N VAL A 98 -1.50 -0.04 3.19
CA VAL A 98 -2.39 0.88 2.48
C VAL A 98 -3.42 0.13 1.65
N ALA A 99 -2.99 -0.85 0.84
CA ALA A 99 -3.88 -1.66 0.01
C ALA A 99 -4.93 -2.38 0.87
N ALA A 100 -4.51 -2.99 1.98
CA ALA A 100 -5.40 -3.67 2.90
C ALA A 100 -6.41 -2.70 3.53
N SER A 101 -5.96 -1.55 4.05
CA SER A 101 -6.85 -0.54 4.64
C SER A 101 -7.85 0.06 3.64
N ASN A 102 -7.57 -0.01 2.34
CA ASN A 102 -8.47 0.44 1.26
C ASN A 102 -9.20 -0.74 0.58
N ASN A 103 -9.20 -1.93 1.18
CA ASN A 103 -9.90 -3.12 0.69
C ASN A 103 -9.47 -3.57 -0.72
N GLN A 104 -8.21 -3.34 -1.08
CA GLN A 104 -7.64 -3.75 -2.37
C GLN A 104 -7.12 -5.18 -2.27
N VAL A 105 -8.03 -6.15 -2.28
CA VAL A 105 -7.75 -7.58 -2.02
C VAL A 105 -6.71 -8.16 -2.97
N ASP A 106 -6.83 -7.89 -4.27
CA ASP A 106 -5.92 -8.44 -5.29
C ASP A 106 -4.49 -7.92 -5.10
N ILE A 107 -4.34 -6.63 -4.84
CA ILE A 107 -3.03 -6.01 -4.58
C ILE A 107 -2.45 -6.51 -3.27
N THR A 108 -3.27 -6.63 -2.24
CA THR A 108 -2.84 -7.15 -0.93
C THR A 108 -2.29 -8.57 -1.09
N THR A 109 -3.02 -9.43 -1.78
CA THR A 109 -2.62 -10.81 -2.09
C THR A 109 -1.35 -10.85 -2.95
N TYR A 110 -1.27 -10.02 -3.99
CA TYR A 110 -0.10 -9.92 -4.84
C TYR A 110 1.15 -9.51 -4.04
N LEU A 111 1.05 -8.50 -3.18
CA LEU A 111 2.17 -8.03 -2.37
C LEU A 111 2.62 -9.07 -1.34
N LEU A 112 1.69 -9.81 -0.72
CA LEU A 112 2.04 -10.90 0.21
C LEU A 112 2.91 -11.98 -0.44
N HIS A 113 2.65 -12.30 -1.72
CA HIS A 113 3.47 -13.26 -2.46
C HIS A 113 4.86 -12.74 -2.86
N HIS A 114 5.03 -11.41 -2.96
CA HIS A 114 6.28 -10.81 -3.44
C HIS A 114 7.18 -10.28 -2.31
N ILE A 115 6.63 -10.06 -1.11
CA ILE A 115 7.43 -9.67 0.05
C ILE A 115 7.99 -10.95 0.69
N PRO A 116 9.32 -11.07 0.90
CA PRO A 116 9.91 -12.24 1.53
C PRO A 116 9.30 -12.53 2.90
N LEU A 117 8.86 -13.77 3.13
CA LEU A 117 8.24 -14.20 4.39
C LEU A 117 9.08 -13.86 5.63
N PRO A 118 10.42 -14.05 5.67
CA PRO A 118 11.23 -13.66 6.84
C PRO A 118 11.11 -12.17 7.18
N PHE A 119 10.92 -11.32 6.17
CA PHE A 119 10.72 -9.89 6.35
C PHE A 119 9.32 -9.59 6.94
N LEU A 120 8.27 -10.25 6.43
CA LEU A 120 6.91 -10.16 6.99
C LEU A 120 6.89 -10.63 8.45
N THR A 121 7.50 -11.77 8.75
CA THR A 121 7.59 -12.32 10.11
C THR A 121 8.34 -11.40 11.06
N SER A 122 9.41 -10.73 10.60
CA SER A 122 10.15 -9.74 11.38
C SER A 122 9.31 -8.48 11.69
N LYS A 123 8.41 -8.10 10.77
CA LYS A 123 7.58 -6.88 10.88
C LYS A 123 6.13 -7.14 11.29
N ARG A 124 5.76 -8.38 11.64
CA ARG A 124 4.38 -8.84 11.86
C ARG A 124 3.51 -7.91 12.72
N ASN A 125 4.01 -7.50 13.89
CA ASN A 125 3.25 -6.61 14.77
C ASN A 125 3.11 -5.20 14.17
N LYS A 126 4.16 -4.71 13.50
CA LYS A 126 4.18 -3.38 12.89
C LYS A 126 3.23 -3.31 11.69
N ILE A 127 3.10 -4.38 10.91
CA ILE A 127 2.16 -4.48 9.78
C ILE A 127 0.73 -4.27 10.26
N ILE A 128 0.29 -5.00 11.28
CA ILE A 128 -1.06 -4.85 11.86
C ILE A 128 -1.27 -3.42 12.41
N LYS A 129 -0.31 -2.89 13.17
CA LYS A 129 -0.40 -1.54 13.76
C LYS A 129 -0.48 -0.44 12.69
N ILE A 130 0.34 -0.50 11.64
CA ILE A 130 0.30 0.48 10.52
C ILE A 130 -1.03 0.37 9.78
N THR A 131 -1.49 -0.85 9.46
CA THR A 131 -2.76 -1.07 8.73
C THR A 131 -3.94 -0.51 9.52
N TYR A 132 -3.98 -0.74 10.83
CA TYR A 132 -4.97 -0.12 11.71
C TYR A 132 -4.89 1.41 11.67
N SER A 133 -3.69 1.98 11.82
CA SER A 133 -3.48 3.43 11.83
C SER A 133 -3.92 4.09 10.52
N LEU A 134 -3.71 3.43 9.38
CA LEU A 134 -4.12 3.93 8.06
C LEU A 134 -5.62 3.80 7.80
N GLY A 135 -6.32 2.92 8.54
CA GLY A 135 -7.76 2.70 8.41
C GLY A 135 -8.64 3.78 9.04
N GLY A 136 -8.06 4.77 9.75
CA GLY A 136 -8.74 5.94 10.35
C GLY A 136 -9.70 5.66 11.51
N ALA A 137 -10.36 4.51 11.50
CA ALA A 137 -11.20 3.91 12.55
C ALA A 137 -11.72 2.53 12.11
N SER A 138 -11.61 2.21 10.81
CA SER A 138 -11.99 0.94 10.21
C SER A 138 -10.97 -0.15 10.55
N LEU A 139 -11.50 -1.33 10.89
CA LEU A 139 -10.72 -2.55 11.13
C LEU A 139 -10.68 -3.47 9.90
N GLN A 140 -11.31 -3.06 8.80
CA GLN A 140 -11.44 -3.89 7.60
C GLN A 140 -10.09 -4.33 7.04
N GLY A 141 -9.10 -3.44 6.98
CA GLY A 141 -7.76 -3.80 6.50
C GLY A 141 -7.04 -4.80 7.41
N VAL A 142 -7.20 -4.66 8.73
CA VAL A 142 -6.67 -5.64 9.69
C VAL A 142 -7.36 -6.99 9.50
N SER A 143 -8.69 -6.99 9.41
CA SER A 143 -9.47 -8.20 9.15
C SER A 143 -9.02 -8.90 7.87
N LEU A 144 -8.83 -8.14 6.79
CA LEU A 144 -8.37 -8.66 5.50
C LEU A 144 -6.99 -9.33 5.60
N LEU A 145 -6.03 -8.68 6.26
CA LEU A 145 -4.69 -9.27 6.44
C LEU A 145 -4.71 -10.57 7.25
N LEU A 146 -5.56 -10.63 8.28
CA LEU A 146 -5.70 -11.83 9.09
C LEU A 146 -6.39 -12.96 8.30
N GLN A 147 -7.45 -12.64 7.55
CA GLN A 147 -8.15 -13.59 6.66
C GLN A 147 -7.25 -14.14 5.56
N LEU A 148 -6.35 -13.32 5.01
CA LEU A 148 -5.39 -13.73 3.99
C LEU A 148 -4.21 -14.53 4.55
N ASN A 149 -4.18 -14.81 5.86
CA ASN A 149 -3.04 -15.42 6.55
C ASN A 149 -1.74 -14.75 6.14
N PHE A 150 -1.57 -13.45 6.42
CA PHE A 150 -0.45 -12.65 5.89
C PHE A 150 0.97 -13.18 6.21
N LEU A 151 1.10 -14.20 7.06
CA LEU A 151 2.35 -14.93 7.33
C LEU A 151 2.45 -16.29 6.59
N GLY A 152 1.54 -16.58 5.67
CA GLY A 152 1.43 -17.86 4.97
C GLY A 152 0.97 -19.03 5.83
N ASP A 153 0.67 -18.80 7.12
CA ASP A 153 0.29 -19.82 8.09
C ASP A 153 -0.77 -19.28 9.06
N SER A 154 -1.89 -19.99 9.18
CA SER A 154 -3.04 -19.54 9.96
C SER A 154 -2.75 -19.49 11.46
N VAL A 155 -1.95 -20.44 11.97
CA VAL A 155 -1.54 -20.49 13.38
C VAL A 155 -0.61 -19.33 13.71
N ALA A 156 0.40 -19.08 12.89
CA ALA A 156 1.33 -17.96 13.06
C ALA A 156 0.61 -16.61 12.99
N THR A 157 -0.34 -16.46 12.05
CA THR A 157 -1.18 -15.26 11.94
C THR A 157 -2.04 -15.07 13.19
N TYR A 158 -2.69 -16.13 13.68
CA TYR A 158 -3.47 -16.09 14.92
C TYR A 158 -2.60 -15.72 16.14
N VAL A 159 -1.43 -16.33 16.31
CA VAL A 159 -0.52 -16.04 17.44
C VAL A 159 -0.13 -14.56 17.49
N VAL A 160 -0.02 -13.90 16.33
CA VAL A 160 0.23 -12.44 16.27
C VAL A 160 -0.99 -11.66 16.72
N ALA A 161 -2.19 -12.03 16.25
CA ALA A 161 -3.44 -11.41 16.66
C ALA A 161 -3.64 -11.52 18.18
N ASP A 162 -3.49 -12.72 18.74
CA ASP A 162 -3.61 -12.98 20.18
C ASP A 162 -2.56 -12.21 20.99
N LYS A 163 -1.31 -12.19 20.52
CA LYS A 163 -0.25 -11.41 21.19
C LYS A 163 -0.55 -9.91 21.23
N ILE A 164 -1.12 -9.34 20.17
CA ILE A 164 -1.50 -7.92 20.13
C ILE A 164 -2.72 -7.68 21.03
N ALA A 165 -3.70 -8.59 21.00
CA ALA A 165 -4.91 -8.54 21.80
C ALA A 165 -4.65 -8.51 23.31
N ARG A 166 -3.63 -9.26 23.77
CA ARG A 166 -3.19 -9.34 25.18
C ARG A 166 -2.06 -8.38 25.54
N SER A 167 -1.60 -7.55 24.60
CA SER A 167 -0.48 -6.65 24.84
C SER A 167 -0.89 -5.54 25.81
N ASP A 168 -0.08 -5.32 26.84
CA ASP A 168 -0.24 -4.17 27.76
C ASP A 168 0.40 -2.88 27.22
N GLU A 169 0.90 -2.89 25.98
CA GLU A 169 1.47 -1.69 25.38
C GLU A 169 0.40 -0.58 25.24
N ASP A 170 0.65 0.57 25.86
CA ASP A 170 -0.22 1.76 25.78
C ASP A 170 -0.36 2.30 24.36
N ASN A 171 0.60 1.99 23.48
CA ASN A 171 0.60 2.43 22.09
C ASN A 171 -0.36 1.63 21.18
N VAL A 172 -0.97 0.54 21.69
CA VAL A 172 -1.94 -0.26 20.94
C VAL A 172 -3.33 0.25 21.26
N ALA A 173 -4.02 0.77 20.24
CA ALA A 173 -5.36 1.32 20.42
C ALA A 173 -6.33 0.28 21.00
N TYR A 174 -7.05 0.68 22.05
CA TYR A 174 -8.03 -0.17 22.74
C TYR A 174 -9.02 -0.85 21.78
N LYS A 175 -9.52 -0.11 20.79
CA LYS A 175 -10.44 -0.62 19.76
C LYS A 175 -9.86 -1.80 18.96
N LEU A 176 -8.55 -1.78 18.67
CA LEU A 176 -7.87 -2.87 17.99
C LEU A 176 -7.78 -4.10 18.91
N LYS A 177 -7.48 -3.92 20.20
CA LYS A 177 -7.42 -5.03 21.16
C LYS A 177 -8.79 -5.72 21.28
N VAL A 178 -9.85 -4.94 21.51
CA VAL A 178 -11.22 -5.45 21.62
C VAL A 178 -11.63 -6.23 20.38
N PHE A 179 -11.38 -5.67 19.18
CA PHE A 179 -11.66 -6.38 17.92
C PHE A 179 -10.96 -7.73 17.83
N LEU A 180 -9.66 -7.80 18.16
CA LEU A 180 -8.92 -9.05 18.11
C LEU A 180 -9.38 -10.05 19.18
N GLN A 181 -9.76 -9.57 20.37
CA GLN A 181 -10.30 -10.42 21.44
C GLN A 181 -11.68 -10.99 21.09
N GLU A 182 -12.53 -10.23 20.40
CA GLU A 182 -13.88 -10.67 20.03
C GLU A 182 -13.89 -11.53 18.78
N GLN A 183 -13.21 -11.09 17.72
CA GLN A 183 -13.33 -11.67 16.38
C GLN A 183 -12.21 -12.66 16.04
N TRP A 184 -11.11 -12.63 16.80
CA TRP A 184 -9.93 -13.48 16.61
C TRP A 184 -9.52 -14.14 17.92
N SER A 185 -10.50 -14.50 18.76
CA SER A 185 -10.28 -15.30 19.97
C SER A 185 -9.82 -16.73 19.62
N GLU A 186 -9.25 -17.42 20.61
CA GLU A 186 -8.91 -18.84 20.48
C GLU A 186 -10.11 -19.69 20.06
N ALA A 187 -11.28 -19.42 20.67
CA ALA A 187 -12.52 -20.11 20.34
C ALA A 187 -12.94 -19.87 18.87
N ALA A 188 -12.93 -18.62 18.42
CA ALA A 188 -13.27 -18.26 17.04
C ALA A 188 -12.28 -18.88 16.03
N PHE A 189 -11.00 -18.93 16.37
CA PHE A 189 -9.97 -19.57 15.54
C PHE A 189 -10.18 -21.08 15.43
N LEU A 190 -10.41 -21.76 16.56
CA LEU A 190 -10.68 -23.20 16.57
C LEU A 190 -11.96 -23.56 15.82
N GLU A 191 -13.03 -22.77 15.98
CA GLU A 191 -14.27 -22.93 15.23
C GLU A 191 -14.05 -22.81 13.72
N GLY A 192 -13.32 -21.78 13.27
CA GLY A 192 -12.95 -21.61 11.86
C GLY A 192 -12.12 -22.76 11.30
N MET A 193 -11.16 -23.27 12.09
CA MET A 193 -10.33 -24.42 11.72
C MET A 193 -11.14 -25.72 11.62
N MET A 194 -12.14 -25.92 12.48
CA MET A 194 -13.04 -27.08 12.41
C MET A 194 -13.97 -26.99 11.19
N ALA A 195 -14.55 -25.81 10.94
CA ALA A 195 -15.39 -25.58 9.76
C ALA A 195 -14.60 -25.87 8.46
N GLY A 196 -13.35 -25.38 8.35
CA GLY A 196 -12.51 -25.61 7.18
C GLY A 196 -12.10 -27.07 6.94
N LYS A 197 -12.18 -27.96 7.94
CA LYS A 197 -11.93 -29.41 7.77
C LYS A 197 -13.15 -30.19 7.30
N ASN A 198 -14.34 -29.62 7.44
CA ASN A 198 -15.62 -30.25 7.11
C ASN A 198 -16.12 -29.91 5.70
N HIS A 199 -15.37 -29.10 4.94
CA HIS A 199 -15.64 -28.67 3.57
C HIS A 199 -14.50 -29.12 2.64
#